data_AF-A0A1V4MIM2-F1
#
_entry.id   AF-A0A1V4MIM2-F1
#
_cell.length_a   1.000
_cell.length_b   1.000
_cell.length_c   1.000
_cell.angle_alpha   90.00
_cell.angle_beta   90.00
_cell.angle_gamma   90.00
#
_symmetry.space_group_name_H-M   'P 1'
#
loop_
_entity.id
_entity.type
_entity.pdbx_description
1 polymer ?
#
loop_
_entity_poly.entity_id
_entity_poly.type
_entity_poly.pdbx_seq_one_letter_code
_entity_poly.pdbx_strand_id
1 'polypeptide(L)'
;MLDRLIQQAICQVLLPVFDPHFSESSFGFRPGHSAHDAVYQVRKYIRNGIPLPEINHWLRRRVRMCYLKRWRWCRTKVCELTKLGTNLRLAISIGLSRKGPYRLAKTLATQSGMTNKWLKDQGLLSVKELWVNIHYPATAR
;
A
#
# COMPACT_ATOMS: atom_id res chain seq x y z
N MET A 1 -18.80 13.74 -15.27
CA MET A 1 -19.43 12.40 -15.33
C MET A 1 -18.64 11.42 -16.20
N LEU A 2 -18.17 11.81 -17.39
CA LEU A 2 -17.36 10.96 -18.29
C LEU A 2 -16.10 10.37 -17.65
N ASP A 3 -15.33 11.16 -16.90
CA ASP A 3 -14.08 10.68 -16.27
C ASP A 3 -14.29 9.56 -15.26
N ARG A 4 -15.38 9.62 -14.49
CA ARG A 4 -15.71 8.61 -13.48
C ARG A 4 -16.14 7.30 -14.14
N LEU A 5 -16.79 7.39 -15.31
CA LEU A 5 -17.19 6.26 -16.15
C LEU A 5 -15.98 5.58 -16.79
N ILE A 6 -15.02 6.38 -17.28
CA ILE A 6 -13.76 5.91 -17.84
C ILE A 6 -12.90 5.26 -16.75
N GLN A 7 -12.79 5.87 -15.57
CA GLN A 7 -12.09 5.28 -14.41
C GLN A 7 -12.74 3.98 -13.93
N GLN A 8 -14.07 3.89 -13.92
CA GLN A 8 -14.79 2.65 -13.60
C GLN A 8 -14.53 1.56 -14.64
N ALA A 9 -14.60 1.89 -15.94
CA ALA A 9 -14.35 0.94 -17.02
C ALA A 9 -12.91 0.41 -16.98
N ILE A 10 -11.93 1.29 -16.76
CA ILE A 10 -10.51 0.92 -16.62
C ILE A 10 -10.31 0.03 -15.39
N CYS A 11 -10.96 0.34 -14.26
CA CYS A 11 -10.90 -0.52 -13.07
C CYS A 11 -11.50 -1.91 -13.33
N GLN A 12 -12.68 -2.02 -13.94
CA GLN A 12 -13.33 -3.32 -14.20
C GLN A 12 -12.47 -4.24 -15.07
N VAL A 13 -11.73 -3.68 -16.03
CA VAL A 13 -10.84 -4.45 -16.91
C VAL A 13 -9.53 -4.81 -16.22
N LEU A 14 -8.95 -3.91 -15.41
CA LEU A 14 -7.65 -4.14 -14.78
C LEU A 14 -7.72 -4.95 -13.46
N LEU A 15 -8.83 -4.91 -12.72
CA LEU A 15 -8.96 -5.56 -11.40
C LEU A 15 -8.79 -7.10 -11.43
N PRO A 16 -9.37 -7.86 -12.39
CA PRO A 16 -9.22 -9.33 -12.44
C PRO A 16 -7.77 -9.77 -12.72
N VAL A 17 -7.02 -8.95 -13.46
CA VAL A 17 -5.62 -9.19 -13.80
C VAL A 17 -4.68 -8.81 -12.64
N PHE A 18 -5.06 -7.84 -11.82
CA PHE A 18 -4.20 -7.30 -10.74
C PHE A 18 -4.38 -7.99 -9.38
N ASP A 19 -5.56 -8.53 -9.05
CA ASP A 19 -5.82 -9.23 -7.78
C ASP A 19 -7.03 -10.20 -7.90
N PRO A 20 -6.84 -11.48 -8.28
CA PRO A 20 -7.95 -12.40 -8.57
C PRO A 20 -8.78 -12.81 -7.33
N HIS A 21 -8.29 -12.57 -6.11
CA HIS A 21 -9.02 -12.83 -4.86
C HIS A 21 -9.02 -11.59 -3.97
N PHE A 22 -9.97 -10.68 -4.21
CA PHE A 22 -10.24 -9.57 -3.29
C PHE A 22 -10.75 -10.09 -1.95
N SER A 23 -10.24 -9.52 -0.84
CA SER A 23 -10.82 -9.77 0.48
C SER A 23 -12.20 -9.13 0.58
N GLU A 24 -13.10 -9.70 1.39
CA GLU A 24 -14.45 -9.15 1.61
C GLU A 24 -14.45 -7.71 2.18
N SER A 25 -13.34 -7.28 2.76
CA SER A 25 -13.09 -5.92 3.22
C SER A 25 -12.67 -4.93 2.12
N SER A 26 -12.76 -5.31 0.84
CA SER A 26 -12.42 -4.46 -0.31
C SER A 26 -13.66 -3.76 -0.87
N PHE A 27 -13.88 -2.51 -0.48
CA PHE A 27 -15.09 -1.71 -0.80
C PHE A 27 -14.99 -0.88 -2.10
N GLY A 28 -13.93 -1.04 -2.90
CA GLY A 28 -13.72 -0.25 -4.11
C GLY A 28 -14.43 -0.82 -5.34
N PHE A 29 -15.17 0.03 -6.05
CA PHE A 29 -15.69 -0.18 -7.41
C PHE A 29 -16.43 -1.52 -7.66
N ARG A 30 -17.23 -1.98 -6.70
CA ARG A 30 -18.19 -3.09 -6.89
C ARG A 30 -19.63 -2.60 -6.97
N PRO A 31 -20.50 -3.26 -7.75
CA PRO A 31 -21.95 -3.08 -7.62
C PRO A 31 -22.37 -3.40 -6.17
N GLY A 32 -23.11 -2.49 -5.53
CA GLY A 32 -23.59 -2.67 -4.15
C GLY A 32 -22.62 -2.29 -3.04
N HIS A 33 -21.44 -1.73 -3.34
CA HIS A 33 -20.52 -1.20 -2.34
C HIS A 33 -20.11 0.23 -2.67
N SER A 34 -20.23 1.12 -1.69
CA SER A 34 -19.94 2.54 -1.82
C SER A 34 -18.71 2.96 -1.02
N ALA A 35 -18.12 4.11 -1.38
CA ALA A 35 -17.09 4.74 -0.57
C ALA A 35 -17.59 5.04 0.87
N HIS A 36 -18.90 5.26 1.04
CA HIS A 36 -19.53 5.44 2.34
C HIS A 36 -19.50 4.15 3.18
N ASP A 37 -19.65 2.97 2.57
CA ASP A 37 -19.54 1.69 3.29
C ASP A 37 -18.12 1.43 3.79
N ALA A 38 -17.11 1.83 3.00
CA ALA A 38 -15.72 1.80 3.42
C ALA A 38 -15.49 2.70 4.64
N VAL A 39 -16.05 3.92 4.63
CA VAL A 39 -15.98 4.87 5.75
C VAL A 39 -16.73 4.33 6.97
N TYR A 40 -17.88 3.68 6.77
CA TYR A 40 -18.67 3.08 7.85
C TYR A 40 -17.92 1.91 8.51
N GLN A 41 -17.31 1.04 7.70
CA GLN A 41 -16.44 -0.03 8.18
C GLN A 41 -15.24 0.53 8.95
N VAL A 42 -14.54 1.54 8.41
CA VAL A 42 -13.43 2.21 9.11
C VAL A 42 -13.90 2.81 10.45
N ARG A 43 -15.06 3.48 10.48
CA ARG A 43 -15.67 4.00 11.71
C ARG A 43 -15.99 2.90 12.72
N LYS A 44 -16.53 1.77 12.25
CA LYS A 44 -16.82 0.58 13.06
C LYS A 44 -15.54 -0.04 13.62
N TYR A 45 -14.48 -0.13 12.82
CA TYR A 45 -13.16 -0.58 13.24
C TYR A 45 -12.57 0.32 14.33
N ILE A 46 -12.64 1.65 14.14
CA ILE A 46 -12.18 2.63 15.13
C ILE A 46 -12.98 2.54 16.42
N ARG A 47 -14.32 2.42 16.33
CA ARG A 47 -15.22 2.33 17.50
C ARG A 47 -15.04 1.01 18.26
N ASN A 48 -14.70 -0.07 17.57
CA ASN A 48 -14.44 -1.39 18.17
C ASN A 48 -13.00 -1.54 18.68
N GLY A 49 -12.19 -0.48 18.68
CA GLY A 49 -10.83 -0.49 19.21
C GLY A 49 -9.80 -1.21 18.32
N ILE A 50 -10.14 -1.52 17.06
CA ILE A 50 -9.20 -2.14 16.13
C ILE A 50 -8.14 -1.09 15.79
N PRO A 51 -6.87 -1.32 16.18
CA PRO A 51 -5.91 -0.26 16.16
C PRO A 51 -5.56 0.05 14.69
N LEU A 52 -5.61 1.33 14.35
CA LEU A 52 -5.13 1.93 13.09
C LEU A 52 -3.74 1.43 12.56
N PRO A 53 -2.82 0.84 13.36
CA PRO A 53 -1.58 0.25 12.85
C PRO A 53 -1.76 -0.83 11.78
N GLU A 54 -2.85 -1.59 11.80
CA GLU A 54 -3.08 -2.67 10.81
C GLU A 54 -3.26 -2.13 9.40
N ILE A 55 -4.07 -1.08 9.25
CA ILE A 55 -4.33 -0.41 7.97
C ILE A 55 -3.04 0.22 7.43
N ASN A 56 -2.27 0.89 8.29
CA ASN A 56 -1.00 1.50 7.90
C ASN A 56 0.02 0.46 7.45
N HIS A 57 0.06 -0.72 8.09
CA HIS A 57 0.97 -1.80 7.69
C HIS A 57 0.59 -2.36 6.31
N TRP A 58 -0.71 -2.60 6.07
CA TRP A 58 -1.21 -3.03 4.76
C TRP A 58 -0.90 -2.02 3.66
N LEU A 59 -1.17 -0.73 3.90
CA LEU A 59 -0.93 0.34 2.93
C LEU A 59 0.55 0.44 2.55
N ARG A 60 1.45 0.48 3.54
CA ARG A 60 2.91 0.52 3.29
C ARG A 60 3.37 -0.69 2.48
N ARG A 61 2.81 -1.87 2.75
CA ARG A 61 3.13 -3.09 2.01
C ARG A 61 2.66 -3.03 0.55
N ARG A 62 1.46 -2.49 0.30
CA ARG A 62 0.94 -2.26 -1.07
C ARG A 62 1.79 -1.23 -1.83
N VAL A 63 2.19 -0.15 -1.19
CA VAL A 63 3.08 0.85 -1.82
C VAL A 63 4.42 0.23 -2.20
N ARG A 64 5.07 -0.52 -1.30
CA ARG A 64 6.32 -1.26 -1.61
C ARG A 64 6.15 -2.24 -2.77
N MET A 65 5.02 -2.95 -2.82
CA MET A 65 4.67 -3.83 -3.93
C MET A 65 4.60 -3.07 -5.26
N CYS A 66 4.02 -1.86 -5.31
CA CYS A 66 3.92 -1.06 -6.53
C CYS A 66 5.30 -0.66 -7.07
N TYR A 67 6.23 -0.26 -6.20
CA TYR A 67 7.61 0.00 -6.63
C TYR A 67 8.30 -1.26 -7.16
N LEU A 68 8.14 -2.40 -6.50
CA LEU A 68 8.68 -3.68 -6.97
C LEU A 68 8.07 -4.13 -8.31
N LYS A 69 6.81 -3.78 -8.59
CA LYS A 69 6.17 -3.98 -9.90
C LYS A 69 6.71 -3.01 -10.96
N ARG A 70 6.92 -1.74 -10.59
CA ARG A 70 7.52 -0.73 -11.47
C ARG A 70 8.93 -1.14 -11.90
N TRP A 71 9.70 -1.74 -11.00
CA TRP A 71 11.02 -2.30 -11.30
C TRP A 71 10.91 -3.68 -11.92
N ARG A 72 10.44 -3.75 -13.17
CA ARG A 72 10.15 -5.01 -13.89
C ARG A 72 11.33 -5.99 -13.88
N TRP A 73 12.55 -5.48 -14.04
CA TRP A 73 13.74 -6.30 -14.29
C TRP A 73 14.57 -6.56 -13.03
N CYS A 74 15.15 -7.76 -12.93
CA CYS A 74 16.00 -8.17 -11.81
C CYS A 74 17.14 -7.16 -11.58
N ARG A 75 17.83 -6.75 -12.64
CA ARG A 75 18.91 -5.74 -12.58
C ARG A 75 18.42 -4.41 -12.00
N THR A 76 17.25 -3.95 -12.41
CA THR A 76 16.66 -2.69 -11.91
C THR A 76 16.31 -2.82 -10.43
N LYS A 77 15.66 -3.90 -10.00
CA LYS A 77 15.34 -4.12 -8.58
C LYS A 77 16.59 -4.09 -7.71
N VAL A 78 17.64 -4.80 -8.14
CA VAL A 78 18.90 -4.87 -7.40
C VAL A 78 19.56 -3.50 -7.31
N CYS A 79 19.66 -2.79 -8.43
CA CYS A 79 20.26 -1.45 -8.48
C CYS A 79 19.52 -0.46 -7.57
N GLU A 80 18.20 -0.39 -7.69
CA GLU A 80 17.40 0.55 -6.90
C GLU A 80 17.40 0.21 -5.40
N LEU A 81 17.30 -1.07 -5.04
CA LEU A 81 17.40 -1.47 -3.62
C LEU A 81 18.78 -1.16 -3.04
N THR A 82 19.85 -1.31 -3.83
CA THR A 82 21.21 -0.98 -3.38
C THR A 82 21.38 0.53 -3.21
N LYS A 83 20.81 1.35 -4.12
CA LYS A 83 20.77 2.82 -3.97
C LYS A 83 20.05 3.28 -2.70
N LEU A 84 19.00 2.55 -2.30
CA LEU A 84 18.26 2.81 -1.06
C LEU A 84 18.98 2.33 0.21
N GLY A 85 20.13 1.66 0.07
CA GLY A 85 20.95 1.20 1.20
C GLY A 85 20.74 -0.27 1.60
N THR A 86 20.00 -1.08 0.82
CA THR A 86 19.92 -2.52 1.08
C THR A 86 21.25 -3.20 0.74
N ASN A 87 21.69 -4.16 1.56
CA ASN A 87 22.85 -4.99 1.28
C ASN A 87 22.72 -5.69 -0.09
N LEU A 88 23.78 -5.65 -0.91
CA LEU A 88 23.79 -6.20 -2.27
C LEU A 88 23.33 -7.66 -2.34
N ARG A 89 23.77 -8.52 -1.39
CA ARG A 89 23.38 -9.95 -1.37
C ARG A 89 21.88 -10.11 -1.17
N LEU A 90 21.30 -9.31 -0.27
CA LEU A 90 19.86 -9.29 0.00
C LEU A 90 19.09 -8.70 -1.19
N ALA A 91 19.62 -7.69 -1.86
CA ALA A 91 19.00 -7.13 -3.06
C ALA A 91 18.96 -8.14 -4.22
N ILE A 92 20.05 -8.89 -4.44
CA ILE A 92 20.13 -9.96 -5.45
C ILE A 92 19.09 -11.06 -5.19
N SER A 93 18.93 -11.49 -3.93
CA SER A 93 17.94 -12.52 -3.59
C SER A 93 16.49 -12.08 -3.86
N ILE A 94 16.17 -10.79 -3.69
CA ILE A 94 14.88 -10.21 -4.07
C ILE A 94 14.71 -10.13 -5.58
N GLY A 95 15.76 -9.72 -6.29
CA GLY A 95 15.75 -9.61 -7.75
C GLY A 95 15.46 -10.94 -8.44
N LEU A 96 16.15 -12.01 -8.03
CA LEU A 96 16.07 -13.36 -8.60
C LEU A 96 14.91 -14.21 -8.06
N SER A 97 14.17 -13.69 -7.07
CA SER A 97 13.10 -14.46 -6.44
C SER A 97 11.95 -14.77 -7.41
N ARG A 98 11.49 -16.01 -7.39
CA ARG A 98 10.25 -16.44 -8.09
C ARG A 98 8.97 -15.99 -7.38
N LYS A 99 9.08 -15.36 -6.21
CA LYS A 99 7.90 -14.95 -5.41
C LYS A 99 7.31 -13.65 -5.94
N GLY A 100 5.98 -13.55 -5.86
CA GLY A 100 5.27 -12.36 -6.31
C GLY A 100 5.63 -11.09 -5.51
N PRO A 101 5.50 -9.88 -6.10
CA PRO A 101 5.91 -8.61 -5.49
C PRO A 101 5.27 -8.33 -4.12
N TYR A 102 4.03 -8.76 -3.89
CA TYR A 102 3.35 -8.59 -2.60
C TYR A 102 3.97 -9.44 -1.48
N ARG A 103 4.50 -10.62 -1.82
CA ARG A 103 5.25 -11.47 -0.88
C ARG A 103 6.62 -10.87 -0.60
N LEU A 104 7.31 -10.37 -1.63
CA LEU A 104 8.61 -9.70 -1.52
C LEU A 104 8.54 -8.39 -0.73
N ALA A 105 7.43 -7.66 -0.79
CA ALA A 105 7.21 -6.44 -0.02
C ALA A 105 7.25 -6.64 1.51
N LYS A 106 7.03 -7.87 2.00
CA LYS A 106 7.13 -8.22 3.44
C LYS A 106 8.55 -8.57 3.87
N THR A 107 9.45 -8.88 2.94
CA THR A 107 10.81 -9.32 3.29
C THR A 107 11.64 -8.21 3.94
N LEU A 108 12.56 -8.60 4.82
CA LEU A 108 13.47 -7.66 5.48
C LEU A 108 14.27 -6.84 4.46
N ALA A 109 14.77 -7.48 3.40
CA ALA A 109 15.53 -6.82 2.34
C ALA A 109 14.79 -5.62 1.70
N THR A 110 13.50 -5.78 1.41
CA THR A 110 12.67 -4.69 0.88
C THR A 110 12.38 -3.64 1.95
N GLN A 111 12.14 -4.05 3.19
CA GLN A 111 11.87 -3.11 4.28
C GLN A 111 13.10 -2.28 4.67
N SER A 112 14.30 -2.86 4.59
CA SER A 112 15.58 -2.19 4.84
C SER A 112 15.88 -1.12 3.81
N GLY A 113 15.56 -1.35 2.53
CA GLY A 113 15.67 -0.31 1.49
C GLY A 113 14.52 0.68 1.55
N MET A 114 13.28 0.19 1.46
CA MET A 114 12.06 1.00 1.53
C MET A 114 11.61 1.21 2.97
N THR A 115 12.41 1.97 3.73
CA THR A 115 12.12 2.28 5.13
C THR A 115 10.84 3.09 5.27
N ASN A 116 10.23 3.07 6.46
CA ASN A 116 9.01 3.87 6.71
C ASN A 116 9.30 5.37 6.58
N LYS A 117 10.51 5.81 6.95
CA LYS A 117 10.97 7.19 6.76
C LYS A 117 11.02 7.54 5.28
N TRP A 118 11.68 6.69 4.48
CA TRP A 118 11.75 6.89 3.04
C TRP A 118 10.36 6.97 2.40
N LEU A 119 9.42 6.09 2.79
CA LEU A 119 8.04 6.17 2.30
C LEU A 119 7.33 7.48 2.69
N LYS A 120 7.60 8.01 3.89
CA LYS A 120 7.08 9.32 4.32
C LYS A 120 7.65 10.44 3.46
N ASP A 121 8.95 10.38 3.14
CA ASP A 121 9.63 11.33 2.25
C ASP A 121 9.09 11.26 0.80
N GLN A 122 8.61 10.09 0.36
CA GLN A 122 7.88 9.95 -0.91
C GLN A 122 6.44 10.51 -0.88
N GLY A 123 5.99 11.04 0.26
CA GLY A 123 4.65 11.63 0.42
C GLY A 123 3.58 10.67 0.96
N LEU A 124 3.96 9.48 1.47
CA LEU A 124 2.98 8.58 2.11
C LEU A 124 2.58 9.12 3.49
N LEU A 125 1.41 9.75 3.55
CA LEU A 125 0.82 10.21 4.81
C LEU A 125 0.44 9.02 5.69
N SER A 126 0.81 9.08 6.98
CA SER A 126 0.36 8.09 7.95
C SER A 126 -1.09 8.35 8.31
N VAL A 127 -1.95 7.35 8.13
CA VAL A 127 -3.37 7.44 8.51
C VAL A 127 -3.51 7.74 10.01
N LYS A 128 -2.55 7.25 10.83
CA LYS A 128 -2.51 7.55 12.26
C LYS A 128 -2.24 9.03 12.52
N GLU A 129 -1.23 9.60 11.86
CA GLU A 129 -0.89 11.02 12.01
C GLU A 129 -2.04 11.92 11.58
N LEU A 130 -2.70 11.58 10.45
CA LEU A 130 -3.87 12.32 9.97
C LEU A 130 -5.04 12.25 10.96
N TRP A 131 -5.33 11.07 11.50
CA TRP A 131 -6.41 10.87 12.48
C TRP A 131 -6.14 11.65 13.77
N VAL A 132 -4.91 11.60 14.29
CA VAL A 132 -4.51 12.37 15.49
C VAL A 132 -4.66 13.86 15.23
N ASN A 133 -4.22 14.36 14.07
CA ASN A 133 -4.33 15.77 13.72
C ASN A 133 -5.79 16.26 13.66
N ILE A 134 -6.70 15.42 13.16
CA ILE A 134 -8.14 15.75 13.06
C ILE A 134 -8.82 15.75 14.43
N HIS A 135 -8.51 14.77 15.29
CA HIS A 135 -9.19 14.58 16.56
C HIS A 135 -8.55 15.33 17.75
N TYR A 136 -7.26 15.62 17.66
CA TYR A 136 -6.49 16.35 18.67
C TYR A 136 -5.71 17.48 17.99
N PRO A 137 -6.40 18.49 17.42
CA PRO A 137 -5.72 19.63 16.83
C PRO A 137 -4.87 20.32 17.91
N ALA A 138 -3.62 20.66 17.58
CA ALA A 138 -2.64 21.26 18.49
C ALA A 138 -3.12 22.57 19.15
N THR A 139 -4.22 23.14 18.65
CA THR A 139 -4.90 24.36 19.11
C THR A 139 -5.78 24.17 20.36
N ALA A 140 -5.86 22.98 20.94
CA ALA A 140 -6.63 22.70 22.16
C ALA A 140 -5.82 22.91 23.47
N ARG A 141 -4.96 23.94 23.50
CA ARG A 141 -4.22 24.38 24.69
C ARG A 141 -4.51 25.84 24.99
#